data_AF-A0AAD3P064-F1
#
_entry.id   AF-A0AAD3P064-F1
#
_cell.length_a   1.000
_cell.length_b   1.000
_cell.length_c   1.000
_cell.angle_alpha   90.00
_cell.angle_beta   90.00
_cell.angle_gamma   90.00
#
_symmetry.space_group_name_H-M   'P 1'
#
loop_
_entity.id
_entity.type
_entity.pdbx_description
1 polymer ?
#
loop_
_entity_poly.entity_id
_entity_poly.type
_entity_poly.pdbx_seq_one_letter_code
_entity_poly.pdbx_strand_id
1 'polypeptide(L)'
;MVAAALDHPGLRLTAAELIALRPAFRPARHRPAGARPGAIPARVAGQGMDLREIRAFAEGDDQRRIDPGATARTGQLHVRSFHEDRDDTRLLIVDFRHQMLWGTGSALRSVRAARWLARIGWQAVAQGASVALMAVKEGAPALLSAGTGTPQMLALSQTMAQAHDAALALGSGQSSLATALVQARRMVPPGGQVHLATGPDGLAGADAALSQLARGRVIRVHVILDPAETTPPRTALSVRHGHAARHGRLSPLDCGALLAHLHSLGAKARAVSPDDTG
;
A
#
# COMPACT_ATOMS: atom_id res chain seq x y z
N MET A 1 -10.93 24.20 10.79
CA MET A 1 -10.48 24.98 9.61
C MET A 1 -8.97 24.98 9.65
N VAL A 2 -8.29 24.47 8.61
CA VAL A 2 -6.81 24.44 8.57
C VAL A 2 -6.32 25.87 8.38
N ALA A 3 -5.25 26.27 9.09
CA ALA A 3 -4.71 27.63 9.01
C ALA A 3 -4.24 27.95 7.57
N ALA A 4 -4.47 29.17 7.10
CA ALA A 4 -4.09 29.61 5.74
C ALA A 4 -2.59 29.42 5.44
N ALA A 5 -1.74 29.49 6.46
CA ALA A 5 -0.29 29.25 6.33
C ALA A 5 0.07 27.81 5.90
N LEU A 6 -0.83 26.84 6.11
CA LEU A 6 -0.63 25.46 5.71
C LEU A 6 -1.18 25.16 4.32
N ASP A 7 -1.90 26.10 3.69
CA ASP A 7 -2.47 25.95 2.34
C ASP A 7 -1.40 26.13 1.25
N HIS A 8 -0.42 25.22 1.27
CA HIS A 8 0.72 25.20 0.35
C HIS A 8 0.94 23.77 -0.17
N PRO A 9 1.25 23.58 -1.46
CA PRO A 9 1.63 22.27 -2.00
C PRO A 9 2.75 21.63 -1.18
N GLY A 10 2.59 20.37 -0.81
CA GLY A 10 3.58 19.68 0.03
C GLY A 10 3.40 19.88 1.54
N LEU A 11 2.70 20.91 1.98
CA LEU A 11 2.26 21.04 3.38
C LEU A 11 0.87 20.46 3.57
N ARG A 12 -0.11 20.89 2.77
CA ARG A 12 -1.47 20.36 2.78
C ARG A 12 -1.69 19.42 1.61
N LEU A 13 -2.25 18.25 1.90
CA LEU A 13 -2.59 17.25 0.90
C LEU A 13 -3.94 17.58 0.25
N THR A 14 -4.00 17.61 -1.08
CA THR A 14 -5.28 17.77 -1.81
C THR A 14 -5.63 16.52 -2.60
N ALA A 15 -6.94 16.27 -2.75
CA ALA A 15 -7.41 15.16 -3.57
C ALA A 15 -7.01 15.34 -5.05
N ALA A 16 -7.08 16.58 -5.56
CA ALA A 16 -6.70 16.90 -6.93
C ALA A 16 -5.25 16.51 -7.25
N GLU A 17 -4.33 16.77 -6.32
CA GLU A 17 -2.94 16.35 -6.43
C GLU A 17 -2.80 14.82 -6.56
N LEU A 18 -3.47 14.05 -5.71
CA LEU A 18 -3.42 12.58 -5.75
C LEU A 18 -4.09 11.99 -7.01
N ILE A 19 -5.13 12.64 -7.51
CA ILE A 19 -5.81 12.26 -8.75
C ILE A 19 -4.89 12.49 -9.96
N ALA A 20 -4.12 13.59 -9.96
CA ALA A 20 -3.17 13.91 -11.02
C ALA A 20 -2.03 12.89 -11.13
N LEU A 21 -1.78 12.07 -10.10
CA LEU A 21 -0.79 10.99 -10.12
C LEU A 21 -1.22 9.74 -10.91
N ARG A 22 -2.40 9.78 -11.54
CA ARG A 22 -2.86 8.69 -12.40
C ARG A 22 -1.86 8.45 -13.54
N PRO A 23 -1.39 7.20 -13.75
CA PRO A 23 -0.44 6.91 -14.81
C PRO A 23 -1.09 7.13 -16.19
N ALA A 24 -0.32 7.73 -17.11
CA ALA A 24 -0.75 7.94 -18.48
C ALA A 24 -0.89 6.61 -19.25
N PHE A 25 -0.04 5.63 -18.92
CA PHE A 25 -0.08 4.30 -19.51
C PHE A 25 -0.78 3.31 -18.59
N ARG A 26 -1.58 2.42 -19.17
CA ARG A 26 -2.23 1.32 -18.44
C ARG A 26 -1.30 0.10 -18.46
N PRO A 27 -0.67 -0.29 -17.32
CA PRO A 27 0.14 -1.49 -17.28
C PRO A 27 -0.67 -2.72 -17.71
N ALA A 28 0.02 -3.72 -18.26
CA ALA A 28 -0.59 -5.01 -18.54
C ALA A 28 -1.27 -5.54 -17.27
N ARG A 29 -2.48 -6.10 -17.41
CA ARG A 29 -3.19 -6.71 -16.30
C ARG A 29 -2.30 -7.79 -15.68
N HIS A 30 -2.09 -7.71 -14.37
CA HIS A 30 -1.30 -8.70 -13.67
C HIS A 30 -2.07 -10.01 -13.64
N ARG A 31 -1.62 -11.02 -14.39
CA ARG A 31 -2.08 -12.40 -14.22
C ARG A 31 -1.39 -12.99 -12.99
N PRO A 32 -2.10 -13.59 -12.03
CA PRO A 32 -1.46 -14.34 -10.95
C PRO A 32 -0.52 -15.40 -11.53
N ALA A 33 0.59 -15.67 -10.84
CA ALA A 33 1.77 -16.40 -11.33
C ALA A 33 1.58 -17.91 -11.69
N GLY A 34 0.36 -18.35 -11.99
CA GLY A 34 0.06 -19.74 -12.37
C GLY A 34 0.21 -20.08 -13.86
N ALA A 35 0.59 -19.15 -14.73
CA ALA A 35 0.65 -19.41 -16.18
C ALA A 35 1.96 -20.12 -16.57
N ARG A 36 1.89 -21.40 -16.95
CA ARG A 36 2.98 -22.11 -17.65
C ARG A 36 3.04 -21.65 -19.13
N PRO A 37 4.22 -21.61 -19.77
CA PRO A 37 4.33 -21.26 -21.20
C PRO A 37 3.63 -22.32 -22.08
N GLY A 38 2.78 -21.89 -23.02
CA GLY A 38 2.16 -22.76 -24.05
C GLY A 38 0.63 -22.86 -24.03
N ALA A 39 -0.06 -22.28 -23.04
CA ALA A 39 -1.53 -22.35 -22.98
C ALA A 39 -2.19 -21.29 -23.89
N ILE A 40 -2.96 -21.74 -24.86
CA ILE A 40 -3.76 -20.90 -25.76
C ILE A 40 -4.97 -20.35 -24.98
N PRO A 41 -5.21 -19.03 -24.97
CA PRO A 41 -6.34 -18.46 -24.24
C PRO A 41 -7.67 -18.75 -24.97
N ALA A 42 -8.59 -19.43 -24.29
CA ALA A 42 -10.00 -19.43 -24.68
C ALA A 42 -10.71 -18.24 -24.02
N ARG A 43 -11.27 -17.35 -24.84
CA ARG A 43 -12.05 -16.19 -24.39
C ARG A 43 -13.50 -16.63 -24.21
N VAL A 44 -14.02 -16.60 -22.98
CA VAL A 44 -15.47 -16.62 -22.73
C VAL A 44 -15.78 -15.70 -21.55
N ALA A 45 -16.83 -14.90 -21.72
CA ALA A 45 -17.32 -13.94 -20.75
C ALA A 45 -18.25 -14.59 -19.73
N GLY A 46 -18.24 -14.07 -18.50
CA GLY A 46 -19.37 -14.16 -17.57
C GLY A 46 -19.09 -14.97 -16.30
N GLN A 47 -18.98 -14.23 -15.19
CA GLN A 47 -19.07 -14.67 -13.79
C GLN A 47 -17.88 -15.46 -13.21
N GLY A 48 -16.92 -14.73 -12.64
CA GLY A 48 -16.11 -15.12 -11.47
C GLY A 48 -15.10 -16.26 -11.62
N MET A 49 -14.95 -16.86 -12.80
CA MET A 49 -14.01 -17.94 -13.04
C MET A 49 -13.53 -17.92 -14.50
N ASP A 50 -12.34 -17.39 -14.74
CA ASP A 50 -11.69 -17.52 -16.05
C ASP A 50 -11.31 -19.00 -16.28
N LEU A 51 -11.78 -19.63 -17.36
CA LEU A 51 -11.36 -20.99 -17.73
C LEU A 51 -9.85 -20.99 -18.02
N ARG A 52 -9.06 -21.67 -17.18
CA ARG A 52 -7.60 -21.74 -17.28
C ARG A 52 -7.17 -22.72 -18.37
N GLU A 53 -7.69 -23.94 -18.32
CA GLU A 53 -7.39 -25.01 -19.27
C GLU A 53 -8.43 -26.13 -19.19
N ILE A 54 -8.53 -26.92 -20.26
CA ILE A 54 -9.26 -28.19 -20.26
C ILE A 54 -8.20 -29.29 -20.35
N ARG A 55 -8.15 -30.17 -19.35
CA ARG A 55 -7.16 -31.26 -19.28
C ARG A 55 -7.84 -32.61 -19.07
N ALA A 56 -7.12 -33.70 -19.32
CA ALA A 56 -7.60 -35.04 -18.97
C ALA A 56 -7.87 -35.14 -17.45
N PHE A 57 -8.96 -35.84 -17.12
CA PHE A 57 -9.36 -36.14 -15.75
C PHE A 57 -8.29 -37.01 -15.07
N ALA A 58 -7.98 -36.68 -13.82
CA ALA A 58 -7.13 -37.50 -12.95
C ALA A 58 -7.91 -37.88 -11.69
N GLU A 59 -7.52 -38.98 -11.04
CA GLU A 59 -8.11 -39.37 -9.76
C GLU A 59 -7.96 -38.25 -8.72
N GLY A 60 -9.06 -37.90 -8.07
CA GLY A 60 -9.16 -36.78 -7.13
C GLY A 60 -9.70 -35.47 -7.72
N ASP A 61 -9.91 -35.41 -9.04
CA ASP A 61 -10.59 -34.27 -9.66
C ASP A 61 -12.09 -34.22 -9.33
N ASP A 62 -12.62 -33.01 -9.12
CA ASP A 62 -14.05 -32.78 -8.90
C ASP A 62 -14.85 -33.08 -10.18
N GLN A 63 -15.67 -34.13 -10.14
CA GLN A 63 -16.51 -34.57 -11.26
C GLN A 63 -17.50 -33.49 -11.72
N ARG A 64 -17.86 -32.52 -10.87
CA ARG A 64 -18.73 -31.40 -11.24
C ARG A 64 -18.09 -30.45 -12.24
N ARG A 65 -16.77 -30.54 -12.41
CA ARG A 65 -15.98 -29.71 -13.33
C ARG A 65 -15.71 -30.40 -14.67
N ILE A 66 -16.31 -31.56 -14.94
CA ILE A 66 -16.16 -32.27 -16.22
C ILE A 66 -16.64 -31.38 -17.38
N ASP A 67 -15.85 -31.29 -18.45
CA ASP A 67 -16.26 -30.65 -19.70
C ASP A 67 -16.96 -31.68 -20.60
N PRO A 68 -18.29 -31.59 -20.78
CA PRO A 68 -19.01 -32.56 -21.61
C PRO A 68 -18.65 -32.44 -23.10
N GLY A 69 -18.26 -31.26 -23.59
CA GLY A 69 -17.96 -31.04 -25.01
C GLY A 69 -16.58 -31.54 -25.44
N ALA A 70 -15.57 -31.41 -24.59
CA ALA A 70 -14.24 -31.99 -24.80
C ALA A 70 -14.26 -33.49 -24.58
N THR A 71 -15.01 -33.97 -23.59
CA THR A 71 -15.20 -35.40 -23.33
C THR A 71 -15.90 -36.07 -24.53
N ALA A 72 -16.96 -35.47 -25.06
CA ALA A 72 -17.67 -36.00 -26.23
C ALA A 72 -16.80 -36.06 -27.49
N ARG A 73 -15.90 -35.10 -27.69
CA ARG A 73 -15.01 -35.07 -28.87
C ARG A 73 -13.84 -36.05 -28.81
N THR A 74 -13.33 -36.34 -27.62
CA THR A 74 -12.11 -37.13 -27.44
C THR A 74 -12.38 -38.55 -26.97
N GLY A 75 -13.58 -38.83 -26.44
CA GLY A 75 -13.92 -40.11 -25.81
C GLY A 75 -13.25 -40.33 -24.45
N GLN A 76 -12.48 -39.36 -23.95
CA GLN A 76 -11.81 -39.42 -22.65
C GLN A 76 -12.34 -38.32 -21.73
N LEU A 77 -12.43 -38.60 -20.43
CA LEU A 77 -12.90 -37.61 -19.45
C LEU A 77 -11.95 -36.40 -19.40
N HIS A 78 -12.53 -35.21 -19.61
CA HIS A 78 -11.82 -33.94 -19.50
C HIS A 78 -12.43 -33.07 -18.40
N VAL A 79 -11.59 -32.33 -17.67
CA VAL A 79 -12.00 -31.43 -16.57
C VAL A 79 -11.62 -30.00 -16.92
N ARG A 80 -12.56 -29.08 -16.66
CA ARG A 80 -12.34 -27.64 -16.68
C ARG A 80 -11.54 -27.22 -15.44
N SER A 81 -10.31 -26.79 -15.65
CA SER A 81 -9.56 -26.04 -14.65
C SER A 81 -9.97 -24.58 -14.76
N PHE A 82 -10.50 -24.02 -13.68
CA PHE A 82 -10.80 -22.60 -13.58
C PHE A 82 -9.68 -21.86 -12.84
N HIS A 83 -9.40 -20.64 -13.25
CA HIS A 83 -8.72 -19.67 -12.41
C HIS A 83 -9.63 -19.41 -11.23
N GLU A 84 -9.13 -19.69 -10.02
CA GLU A 84 -9.73 -19.13 -8.82
C GLU A 84 -9.53 -17.61 -8.93
N ASP A 85 -10.63 -16.85 -9.06
CA ASP A 85 -10.60 -15.40 -8.92
C ASP A 85 -10.13 -15.11 -7.49
N ARG A 86 -8.82 -14.98 -7.31
CA ARG A 86 -8.29 -14.32 -6.14
C ARG A 86 -8.56 -12.85 -6.32
N ASP A 87 -9.44 -12.32 -5.48
CA ASP A 87 -9.52 -10.88 -5.24
C ASP A 87 -8.10 -10.36 -4.92
N ASP A 88 -7.44 -9.70 -5.89
CA ASP A 88 -6.18 -8.97 -5.67
C ASP A 88 -6.53 -7.71 -4.86
N THR A 89 -6.82 -7.91 -3.58
CA THR A 89 -7.17 -6.82 -2.66
C THR A 89 -5.90 -6.22 -2.11
N ARG A 90 -5.73 -4.92 -2.35
CA ARG A 90 -4.62 -4.12 -1.82
C ARG A 90 -5.13 -3.12 -0.79
N LEU A 91 -4.66 -3.24 0.44
CA LEU A 91 -4.88 -2.22 1.46
C LEU A 91 -3.73 -1.23 1.47
N LEU A 92 -4.05 0.04 1.30
CA LEU A 92 -3.12 1.15 1.48
C LEU A 92 -3.27 1.65 2.93
N ILE A 93 -2.17 1.63 3.69
CA ILE A 93 -2.11 2.19 5.04
C ILE A 93 -1.19 3.40 4.99
N VAL A 94 -1.76 4.60 5.09
CA VAL A 94 -1.01 5.87 5.14
C VAL A 94 -0.92 6.36 6.58
N ASP A 95 0.29 6.74 7.00
CA ASP A 95 0.54 7.27 8.34
C ASP A 95 0.56 8.81 8.34
N PHE A 96 -0.42 9.41 9.00
CA PHE A 96 -0.60 10.85 9.24
C PHE A 96 -0.51 11.19 10.74
N ARG A 97 0.08 10.32 11.55
CA ARG A 97 0.39 10.64 12.96
C ARG A 97 1.46 11.73 13.07
N HIS A 98 1.63 12.30 14.25
CA HIS A 98 2.46 13.52 14.43
C HIS A 98 3.89 13.41 13.85
N GLN A 99 4.53 12.24 13.96
CA GLN A 99 5.90 12.00 13.46
C GLN A 99 6.01 11.98 11.93
N MET A 100 4.88 12.07 11.22
CA MET A 100 4.79 12.20 9.76
C MET A 100 4.40 13.62 9.33
N LEU A 101 3.99 14.49 10.25
CA LEU A 101 3.56 15.87 9.98
C LEU A 101 4.72 16.87 10.03
N TRP A 102 5.89 16.44 9.55
CA TRP A 102 7.06 17.28 9.35
C TRP A 102 7.78 16.90 8.06
N GLY A 103 8.64 17.79 7.57
CA GLY A 103 9.54 17.52 6.45
C GLY A 103 10.47 18.70 6.20
N THR A 104 11.61 18.42 5.58
CA THR A 104 12.49 19.42 4.99
C THR A 104 12.39 19.38 3.47
N GLY A 105 12.70 20.51 2.82
CA GLY A 105 12.52 20.66 1.37
C GLY A 105 11.07 20.92 0.99
N SER A 106 10.54 20.17 0.02
CA SER A 106 9.32 20.53 -0.71
C SER A 106 8.01 19.96 -0.15
N ALA A 107 8.05 19.01 0.79
CA ALA A 107 6.84 18.38 1.33
C ALA A 107 7.06 17.67 2.67
N LEU A 108 6.00 17.56 3.46
CA LEU A 108 5.94 16.72 4.67
C LEU A 108 6.04 15.23 4.29
N ARG A 109 6.59 14.41 5.20
CA ARG A 109 6.61 12.95 5.05
C ARG A 109 5.22 12.37 4.81
N SER A 110 4.20 12.86 5.53
CA SER A 110 2.80 12.47 5.36
C SER A 110 2.31 12.68 3.93
N VAL A 111 2.60 13.84 3.34
CA VAL A 111 2.21 14.15 1.95
C VAL A 111 2.95 13.22 0.98
N ARG A 112 4.25 12.99 1.19
CA ARG A 112 5.03 12.04 0.36
C ARG A 112 4.51 10.61 0.47
N ALA A 113 4.19 10.16 1.68
CA ALA A 113 3.56 8.86 1.93
C ALA A 113 2.25 8.71 1.15
N ALA A 114 1.43 9.76 1.17
CA ALA A 114 0.16 9.77 0.44
C ALA A 114 0.35 9.70 -1.08
N ARG A 115 1.25 10.53 -1.65
CA ARG A 115 1.58 10.52 -3.09
C ARG A 115 2.06 9.14 -3.52
N TRP A 116 2.95 8.54 -2.74
CA TRP A 116 3.49 7.22 -3.00
C TRP A 116 2.41 6.14 -3.04
N LEU A 117 1.53 6.11 -2.03
CA LEU A 117 0.44 5.15 -1.97
C LEU A 117 -0.61 5.40 -3.05
N ALA A 118 -0.88 6.65 -3.43
CA ALA A 118 -1.78 6.97 -4.53
C ALA A 118 -1.26 6.41 -5.87
N ARG A 119 0.04 6.50 -6.15
CA ARG A 119 0.65 5.86 -7.33
C ARG A 119 0.47 4.35 -7.31
N ILE A 120 0.71 3.71 -6.16
CA ILE A 120 0.48 2.26 -5.98
C ILE A 120 -0.99 1.91 -6.20
N GLY A 121 -1.92 2.70 -5.65
CA GLY A 121 -3.36 2.52 -5.80
C GLY A 121 -3.81 2.62 -7.26
N TRP A 122 -3.35 3.65 -7.98
CA TRP A 122 -3.63 3.81 -9.40
C TRP A 122 -3.09 2.64 -10.23
N GLN A 123 -1.88 2.18 -9.94
CA GLN A 123 -1.29 1.01 -10.59
C GLN A 123 -2.10 -0.26 -10.30
N ALA A 124 -2.57 -0.43 -9.07
CA ALA A 124 -3.40 -1.55 -8.66
C ALA A 124 -4.73 -1.58 -9.41
N VAL A 125 -5.46 -0.47 -9.41
CA VAL A 125 -6.72 -0.34 -10.15
C VAL A 125 -6.53 -0.57 -11.64
N ALA A 126 -5.43 -0.08 -12.22
CA ALA A 126 -5.11 -0.31 -13.62
C ALA A 126 -4.94 -1.80 -13.95
N GLN A 127 -4.41 -2.58 -12.99
CA GLN A 127 -4.21 -4.03 -13.05
C GLN A 127 -5.48 -4.84 -12.75
N GLY A 128 -6.58 -4.20 -12.33
CA GLY A 128 -7.84 -4.86 -11.99
C GLY A 128 -7.98 -5.23 -10.51
N ALA A 129 -7.04 -4.80 -9.67
CA ALA A 129 -7.07 -5.02 -8.22
C ALA A 129 -8.16 -4.19 -7.55
N SER A 130 -8.73 -4.71 -6.46
CA SER A 130 -9.53 -3.91 -5.53
C SER A 130 -8.62 -3.21 -4.53
N VAL A 131 -8.94 -1.96 -4.16
CA VAL A 131 -8.09 -1.15 -3.29
C VAL A 131 -8.89 -0.63 -2.12
N ALA A 132 -8.41 -0.86 -0.91
CA ALA A 132 -8.93 -0.33 0.36
C ALA A 132 -7.95 0.69 0.95
N LEU A 133 -8.41 1.51 1.90
CA LEU A 133 -7.58 2.48 2.62
C LEU A 133 -7.82 2.47 4.12
N MET A 134 -6.71 2.67 4.83
CA MET A 134 -6.66 3.07 6.22
C MET A 134 -5.71 4.27 6.35
N ALA A 135 -6.25 5.45 6.67
CA ALA A 135 -5.45 6.60 7.04
C ALA A 135 -5.32 6.66 8.57
N VAL A 136 -4.13 6.33 9.06
CA VAL A 136 -3.80 6.36 10.48
C VAL A 136 -3.49 7.80 10.86
N LYS A 137 -4.13 8.31 11.89
CA LYS A 137 -3.96 9.67 12.42
C LYS A 137 -4.18 9.62 13.92
N GLU A 138 -4.02 10.76 14.59
CA GLU A 138 -4.43 10.85 15.98
C GLU A 138 -5.95 10.59 16.12
N GLY A 139 -6.30 9.74 17.09
CA GLY A 139 -7.65 9.22 17.27
C GLY A 139 -8.01 8.07 16.30
N ALA A 140 -9.29 8.00 15.91
CA ALA A 140 -9.78 6.93 15.04
C ALA A 140 -9.23 7.07 13.59
N PRO A 141 -8.78 5.96 12.97
CA PRO A 141 -8.34 5.99 11.58
C PRO A 141 -9.53 6.22 10.63
N ALA A 142 -9.28 6.90 9.51
CA ALA A 142 -10.27 6.99 8.44
C ALA A 142 -10.16 5.74 7.56
N LEU A 143 -11.28 5.06 7.31
CA LEU A 143 -11.33 3.81 6.57
C LEU A 143 -12.15 3.95 5.29
N LEU A 144 -11.72 3.26 4.25
CA LEU A 144 -12.50 3.03 3.04
C LEU A 144 -12.42 1.56 2.65
N SER A 145 -13.58 0.92 2.52
CA SER A 145 -13.70 -0.48 2.07
C SER A 145 -13.12 -0.66 0.67
N ALA A 146 -12.74 -1.90 0.35
CA ALA A 146 -12.19 -2.23 -0.96
C ALA A 146 -13.21 -1.93 -2.06
N GLY A 147 -12.75 -1.26 -3.11
CA GLY A 147 -13.51 -1.01 -4.34
C GLY A 147 -12.58 -1.04 -5.54
N THR A 148 -13.11 -0.85 -6.75
CA THR A 148 -12.34 -0.95 -8.00
C THR A 148 -12.50 0.30 -8.86
N GLY A 149 -11.62 0.45 -9.84
CA GLY A 149 -11.76 1.48 -10.87
C GLY A 149 -11.44 2.91 -10.40
N THR A 150 -11.62 3.84 -11.33
CA THR A 150 -11.42 5.28 -11.10
C THR A 150 -12.27 5.83 -9.95
N PRO A 151 -13.56 5.48 -9.80
CA PRO A 151 -14.37 6.00 -8.69
C PRO A 151 -13.76 5.69 -7.31
N GLN A 152 -13.19 4.50 -7.14
CA GLN A 152 -12.50 4.13 -5.91
C GLN A 152 -11.30 5.03 -5.64
N MET A 153 -10.49 5.34 -6.66
CA MET A 153 -9.33 6.22 -6.50
C MET A 153 -9.72 7.67 -6.20
N LEU A 154 -10.85 8.15 -6.72
CA LEU A 154 -11.39 9.47 -6.37
C LEU A 154 -11.79 9.51 -4.89
N ALA A 155 -12.53 8.49 -4.42
CA ALA A 155 -12.92 8.36 -3.02
C ALA A 155 -11.70 8.26 -2.09
N LEU A 156 -10.72 7.42 -2.45
CA LEU A 156 -9.44 7.29 -1.74
C LEU A 156 -8.72 8.64 -1.60
N SER A 157 -8.59 9.38 -2.71
CA SER A 157 -7.90 10.67 -2.74
C SER A 157 -8.60 11.68 -1.83
N GLN A 158 -9.94 11.70 -1.85
CA GLN A 158 -10.75 12.57 -1.01
C GLN A 158 -10.62 12.20 0.47
N THR A 159 -10.71 10.91 0.81
CA THR A 159 -10.55 10.42 2.20
C THR A 159 -9.15 10.72 2.75
N MET A 160 -8.10 10.55 1.94
CA MET A 160 -6.73 10.88 2.35
C MET A 160 -6.57 12.39 2.61
N ALA A 161 -7.07 13.24 1.71
CA ALA A 161 -7.02 14.69 1.89
C ALA A 161 -7.77 15.15 3.17
N GLN A 162 -8.98 14.63 3.40
CA GLN A 162 -9.77 14.95 4.60
C GLN A 162 -9.10 14.45 5.89
N ALA A 163 -8.54 13.23 5.87
CA ALA A 163 -7.83 12.67 7.02
C ALA A 163 -6.55 13.46 7.33
N HIS A 164 -5.86 13.96 6.30
CA HIS A 164 -4.68 14.80 6.43
C HIS A 164 -5.03 16.19 6.99
N ASP A 165 -6.06 16.85 6.46
CA ASP A 165 -6.58 18.12 7.00
C ASP A 165 -6.96 17.99 8.49
N ALA A 166 -7.61 16.88 8.86
CA ALA A 166 -7.94 16.58 10.25
C ALA A 166 -6.68 16.35 11.12
N ALA A 167 -5.65 15.70 10.57
CA ALA A 167 -4.38 15.47 11.26
C ALA A 167 -3.59 16.77 11.47
N LEU A 168 -3.59 17.68 10.50
CA LEU A 168 -2.97 19.01 10.64
C LEU A 168 -3.68 19.90 11.67
N ALA A 169 -5.00 19.72 11.83
CA ALA A 169 -5.80 20.48 12.79
C ALA A 169 -5.70 19.95 14.23
N LEU A 170 -5.36 18.66 14.40
CA LEU A 170 -5.23 18.01 15.69
C LEU A 170 -3.78 18.07 16.19
N GLY A 171 -3.59 18.32 17.48
CA GLY A 171 -2.30 18.24 18.14
C GLY A 171 -1.85 16.80 18.41
N SER A 172 -0.82 16.64 19.24
CA SER A 172 -0.31 15.32 19.65
C SER A 172 -1.40 14.45 20.30
N GLY A 173 -1.52 13.21 19.86
CA GLY A 173 -2.39 12.19 20.44
C GLY A 173 -1.64 10.90 20.75
N GLN A 174 -2.34 9.92 21.34
CA GLN A 174 -1.81 8.58 21.59
C GLN A 174 -2.40 7.60 20.56
N SER A 175 -1.87 7.62 19.35
CA SER A 175 -2.22 6.63 18.31
C SER A 175 -1.14 5.58 18.12
N SER A 176 -1.54 4.31 18.23
CA SER A 176 -0.64 3.16 18.07
C SER A 176 -0.79 2.52 16.69
N LEU A 177 0.32 2.43 15.96
CA LEU A 177 0.37 1.68 14.69
C LEU A 177 0.01 0.21 14.89
N ALA A 178 0.36 -0.39 16.04
CA ALA A 178 0.02 -1.77 16.33
C ALA A 178 -1.49 -2.00 16.31
N THR A 179 -2.27 -1.09 16.90
CA THR A 179 -3.74 -1.14 16.89
C THR A 179 -4.30 -1.04 15.46
N ALA A 180 -3.74 -0.13 14.65
CA ALA A 180 -4.11 0.02 13.25
C ALA A 180 -3.82 -1.26 12.45
N LEU A 181 -2.66 -1.89 12.66
CA LEU A 181 -2.29 -3.15 12.00
C LEU A 181 -3.20 -4.33 12.42
N VAL A 182 -3.62 -4.39 13.69
CA VAL A 182 -4.62 -5.38 14.15
C VAL A 182 -5.95 -5.17 13.45
N GLN A 183 -6.38 -3.91 13.28
CA GLN A 183 -7.59 -3.59 12.53
C GLN A 183 -7.47 -3.92 11.03
N ALA A 184 -6.29 -3.68 10.43
CA ALA A 184 -6.01 -3.96 9.03
C ALA A 184 -6.20 -5.44 8.66
N ARG A 185 -5.94 -6.36 9.60
CA ARG A 185 -6.18 -7.81 9.40
C ARG A 185 -7.63 -8.14 9.02
N ARG A 186 -8.59 -7.33 9.47
CA ARG A 186 -10.03 -7.50 9.18
C ARG A 186 -10.43 -6.92 7.83
N MET A 187 -9.62 -6.03 7.26
CA MET A 187 -9.92 -5.34 5.99
C MET A 187 -9.35 -6.08 4.77
N VAL A 188 -8.36 -6.95 4.96
CA VAL A 188 -7.67 -7.66 3.87
C VAL A 188 -7.85 -9.15 4.05
N PRO A 189 -8.38 -9.87 3.04
CA PRO A 189 -8.49 -11.32 3.09
C PRO A 189 -7.09 -11.99 3.09
N PRO A 190 -6.99 -13.26 3.50
CA PRO A 190 -5.78 -14.06 3.25
C PRO A 190 -5.40 -14.03 1.76
N GLY A 191 -4.11 -13.92 1.46
CA GLY A 191 -3.57 -13.76 0.11
C GLY A 191 -3.50 -12.31 -0.38
N GLY A 192 -4.20 -11.38 0.28
CA GLY A 192 -4.17 -9.96 -0.07
C GLY A 192 -2.85 -9.26 0.24
N GLN A 193 -2.70 -8.05 -0.28
CA GLN A 193 -1.49 -7.25 -0.17
C GLN A 193 -1.72 -6.02 0.72
N VAL A 194 -0.75 -5.70 1.57
CA VAL A 194 -0.79 -4.51 2.44
C VAL A 194 0.39 -3.63 2.08
N HIS A 195 0.13 -2.36 1.81
CA HIS A 195 1.13 -1.33 1.56
C HIS A 195 1.09 -0.31 2.70
N LEU A 196 2.07 -0.34 3.58
CA LEU A 196 2.21 0.61 4.68
C LEU A 196 3.24 1.68 4.30
N ALA A 197 2.86 2.95 4.31
CA ALA A 197 3.79 4.07 4.19
C ALA A 197 3.90 4.84 5.52
N THR A 198 5.07 4.79 6.14
CA THR A 198 5.38 5.41 7.43
C THR A 198 6.87 5.79 7.48
N GLY A 199 7.27 6.60 8.46
CA GLY A 199 8.66 6.97 8.70
C GLY A 199 9.38 5.91 9.56
N PRO A 200 10.71 6.01 9.69
CA PRO A 200 11.50 5.10 10.53
C PRO A 200 11.00 5.07 11.98
N ASP A 201 10.65 6.23 12.52
CA ASP A 201 10.19 6.39 13.91
C ASP A 201 8.74 5.89 14.13
N GLY A 202 7.98 5.69 13.06
CA GLY A 202 6.58 5.29 13.13
C GLY A 202 6.37 3.81 13.46
N LEU A 203 7.42 2.99 13.40
CA LEU A 203 7.35 1.53 13.53
C LEU A 203 7.47 1.04 14.97
N ALA A 204 7.83 1.92 15.91
CA ALA A 204 8.02 1.56 17.31
C ALA A 204 6.79 0.83 17.89
N GLY A 205 7.03 -0.36 18.46
CA GLY A 205 5.99 -1.18 19.10
C GLY A 205 5.05 -1.93 18.14
N ALA A 206 5.31 -1.89 16.82
CA ALA A 206 4.44 -2.53 15.82
C ALA A 206 4.82 -3.99 15.49
N ASP A 207 5.96 -4.49 15.95
CA ASP A 207 6.59 -5.75 15.52
C ASP A 207 5.66 -6.97 15.59
N ALA A 208 5.00 -7.16 16.74
CA ALA A 208 4.10 -8.29 16.94
C ALA A 208 2.88 -8.22 16.00
N ALA A 209 2.30 -7.03 15.84
CA ALA A 209 1.16 -6.81 14.94
C ALA A 209 1.54 -6.98 13.47
N LEU A 210 2.74 -6.51 13.08
CA LEU A 210 3.28 -6.66 11.73
C LEU A 210 3.52 -8.13 11.40
N SER A 211 4.20 -8.85 12.31
CA SER A 211 4.45 -10.30 12.17
C SER A 211 3.16 -11.09 12.06
N GLN A 212 2.14 -10.72 12.85
CA GLN A 212 0.84 -11.38 12.82
C GLN A 212 0.08 -11.08 11.52
N LEU A 213 0.15 -9.85 11.01
CA LEU A 213 -0.46 -9.47 9.73
C LEU A 213 0.23 -10.18 8.56
N ALA A 214 1.56 -10.42 8.64
CA ALA A 214 2.34 -11.07 7.60
C ALA A 214 1.98 -12.56 7.42
N ARG A 215 1.34 -13.17 8.43
CA ARG A 215 0.81 -14.54 8.33
C ARG A 215 -0.34 -14.57 7.32
N GLY A 216 -0.02 -15.02 6.12
CA GLY A 216 -0.97 -15.22 5.02
C GLY A 216 -1.26 -13.97 4.20
N ARG A 217 -0.49 -12.88 4.31
CA ARG A 217 -0.61 -11.68 3.47
C ARG A 217 0.77 -11.20 3.04
N VAL A 218 0.84 -10.53 1.90
CA VAL A 218 2.09 -9.89 1.46
C VAL A 218 2.12 -8.46 1.98
N ILE A 219 2.98 -8.19 2.96
CA ILE A 219 3.18 -6.83 3.47
C ILE A 219 4.35 -6.17 2.75
N ARG A 220 4.14 -4.95 2.26
CA ARG A 220 5.18 -4.04 1.81
C ARG A 220 5.22 -2.82 2.70
N VAL A 221 6.36 -2.58 3.33
CA VAL A 221 6.62 -1.38 4.14
C VAL A 221 7.46 -0.41 3.31
N HIS A 222 6.95 0.81 3.19
CA HIS A 222 7.55 1.92 2.49
C HIS A 222 8.01 2.93 3.54
N VAL A 223 9.30 2.88 3.87
CA VAL A 223 9.92 3.78 4.84
C VAL A 223 10.16 5.11 4.15
N ILE A 224 9.33 6.11 4.47
CA ILE A 224 9.35 7.42 3.83
C ILE A 224 10.42 8.29 4.48
N LEU A 225 11.41 8.69 3.69
CA LEU A 225 12.53 9.48 4.16
C LEU A 225 12.39 10.96 3.79
N ASP A 226 13.05 11.77 4.60
CA ASP A 226 13.18 13.22 4.44
C ASP A 226 14.54 13.60 3.83
N PRO A 227 14.72 14.74 3.11
CA PRO A 227 16.01 15.13 2.58
C PRO A 227 17.05 15.34 3.69
N ALA A 228 16.63 15.75 4.89
CA ALA A 228 17.52 15.85 6.04
C ALA A 228 18.08 14.49 6.49
N GLU A 229 17.45 13.38 6.12
CA GLU A 229 17.92 12.03 6.43
C GLU A 229 18.72 11.40 5.30
N THR A 230 18.48 11.76 4.05
CA THR A 230 19.24 11.21 2.92
C THR A 230 20.47 12.07 2.61
N THR A 231 20.30 13.38 2.61
CA THR A 231 21.29 14.38 2.23
C THR A 231 21.27 15.57 3.21
N PRO A 232 21.61 15.34 4.49
CA PRO A 232 21.61 16.39 5.50
C PRO A 232 22.47 17.59 5.12
N PRO A 233 22.14 18.80 5.63
CA PRO A 233 23.00 19.96 5.49
C PRO A 233 24.42 19.69 5.97
N ARG A 234 25.42 20.09 5.18
CA ARG A 234 26.85 19.91 5.52
C ARG A 234 27.31 20.81 6.67
N THR A 235 26.56 21.87 6.94
CA THR A 235 26.86 22.84 8.00
C THR A 235 26.40 22.31 9.35
N ALA A 236 27.12 22.67 10.41
CA ALA A 236 26.66 22.40 11.76
C ALA A 236 25.42 23.25 12.03
N LEU A 237 24.37 22.62 12.52
CA LEU A 237 23.12 23.27 12.92
C LEU A 237 23.20 23.65 14.39
N SER A 238 22.76 24.86 14.71
CA SER A 238 22.58 25.30 16.09
C SER A 238 21.28 24.69 16.62
N VAL A 239 21.39 23.77 17.56
CA VAL A 239 20.25 23.17 18.26
C VAL A 239 20.12 23.85 19.62
N ARG A 240 18.95 24.45 19.87
CA ARG A 240 18.64 25.06 21.16
C ARG A 240 17.49 24.30 21.82
N HIS A 241 17.73 23.80 23.02
CA HIS A 241 16.73 23.12 23.84
C HIS A 241 16.73 23.73 25.24
N GLY A 242 15.65 24.46 25.57
CA GLY A 242 15.63 25.34 26.75
C GLY A 242 16.72 26.40 26.68
N HIS A 243 17.54 26.50 27.73
CA HIS A 243 18.69 27.40 27.81
C HIS A 243 19.99 26.84 27.21
N ALA A 244 20.02 25.55 26.86
CA ALA A 244 21.21 24.93 26.27
C ALA A 244 21.24 25.15 24.76
N ALA A 245 22.38 25.62 24.24
CA ALA A 245 22.68 25.67 22.82
C ALA A 245 23.87 24.76 22.52
N ARG A 246 23.75 23.93 21.48
CA ARG A 246 24.83 23.08 20.98
C ARG A 246 24.87 23.14 19.47
N HIS A 247 26.05 22.95 18.90
CA HIS A 247 26.18 22.71 17.48
C HIS A 247 26.18 21.20 17.23
N GLY A 248 25.33 20.75 16.32
CA GLY A 248 25.24 19.36 15.90
C GLY A 248 25.35 19.24 14.38
N ARG A 249 25.91 18.15 13.89
CA ARG A 249 25.82 17.77 12.47
C ARG A 249 24.85 16.61 12.35
N LEU A 250 23.98 16.68 11.35
CA LEU A 250 23.15 15.55 10.97
C LEU A 250 23.97 14.63 10.08
N SER A 251 23.88 13.33 10.32
CA SER A 251 24.41 12.28 9.45
C SER A 251 23.28 11.63 8.67
N PRO A 252 23.52 11.16 7.43
CA PRO A 252 22.51 10.38 6.72
C PRO A 252 22.03 9.19 7.56
N LEU A 253 20.74 8.89 7.48
CA LEU A 253 20.13 7.78 8.18
C LEU A 253 20.50 6.46 7.49
N ASP A 254 21.16 5.57 8.21
CA ASP A 254 21.35 4.19 7.78
C ASP A 254 20.07 3.37 8.03
N CYS A 255 19.37 3.05 6.95
CA CYS A 255 18.16 2.23 7.01
C CYS A 255 18.44 0.72 7.01
N GLY A 256 19.70 0.28 6.84
CA GLY A 256 20.04 -1.14 6.65
C GLY A 256 19.53 -2.04 7.78
N ALA A 257 19.82 -1.67 9.03
CA ALA A 257 19.36 -2.41 10.20
C ALA A 257 17.82 -2.43 10.32
N LEU A 258 17.17 -1.29 10.06
CA LEU A 258 15.70 -1.19 10.09
C LEU A 258 15.05 -2.08 9.02
N LEU A 259 15.56 -2.05 7.79
CA LEU A 259 15.03 -2.84 6.69
C LEU A 259 15.22 -4.34 6.94
N ALA A 260 16.41 -4.74 7.43
CA ALA A 260 16.69 -6.12 7.81
C ALA A 260 15.77 -6.60 8.94
N HIS A 261 15.53 -5.75 9.94
CA HIS A 261 14.58 -6.04 11.01
C HIS A 261 13.17 -6.28 10.47
N LEU A 262 12.66 -5.38 9.62
CA LEU A 262 11.33 -5.54 9.02
C LEU A 262 11.22 -6.81 8.14
N HIS A 263 12.29 -7.17 7.44
CA HIS A 263 12.35 -8.43 6.67
C HIS A 263 12.27 -9.66 7.59
N SER A 264 12.92 -9.62 8.76
CA SER A 264 12.84 -10.69 9.76
C SER A 264 11.42 -10.91 10.30
N LEU A 265 10.59 -9.85 10.30
CA LEU A 265 9.17 -9.89 10.67
C LEU A 265 8.25 -10.38 9.54
N GLY A 266 8.82 -10.76 8.39
CA GLY A 266 8.07 -11.26 7.23
C GLY A 266 7.51 -10.17 6.30
N ALA A 267 7.90 -8.91 6.49
CA ALA A 267 7.50 -7.81 5.62
C ALA A 267 8.56 -7.52 4.55
N LYS A 268 8.15 -7.15 3.33
CA LYS A 268 9.06 -6.63 2.30
C LYS A 268 9.23 -5.12 2.51
N ALA A 269 10.36 -4.70 3.06
CA ALA A 269 10.61 -3.28 3.34
C ALA A 269 11.51 -2.63 2.29
N ARG A 270 11.23 -1.37 1.96
CA ARG A 270 12.15 -0.48 1.21
C ARG A 270 12.11 0.94 1.75
N ALA A 271 13.25 1.61 1.71
CA ALA A 271 13.30 3.06 1.83
C ALA A 271 12.73 3.72 0.56
N VAL A 272 12.08 4.87 0.72
CA VAL A 272 11.54 5.69 -0.36
C VAL A 272 12.21 7.05 -0.28
N SER A 273 12.97 7.38 -1.32
CA SER A 273 13.69 8.65 -1.40
C SER A 273 12.71 9.80 -1.62
N PRO A 274 13.02 11.04 -1.18
CA PRO A 274 12.24 12.23 -1.54
C PRO A 274 11.92 12.31 -3.04
N ASP A 275 12.88 11.98 -3.90
CA ASP A 275 12.76 12.07 -5.35
C ASP A 275 11.76 11.07 -5.94
N ASP A 276 11.53 9.94 -5.26
CA ASP A 276 10.57 8.91 -5.69
C ASP A 276 9.11 9.35 -5.47
N THR A 277 8.92 10.42 -4.69
CA THR A 277 7.60 10.92 -4.28
C THR A 277 7.20 12.21 -4.98
N GLY A 278 8.15 12.87 -5.68
CA GLY A 278 7.98 14.10 -6.46
C GLY A 278 7.00 13.96 -7.61
#